data_AF-V5YNL4-F1
#
_entry.id   AF-V5YNL4-F1
#
_cell.length_a   1.000
_cell.length_b   1.000
_cell.length_c   1.000
_cell.angle_alpha   90.00
_cell.angle_beta   90.00
_cell.angle_gamma   90.00
#
_symmetry.space_group_name_H-M   'P 1'
#
loop_
_entity.id
_entity.type
_entity.pdbx_description
1 polymer ?
#
loop_
_entity_poly.entity_id
_entity_poly.type
_entity_poly.pdbx_seq_one_letter_code
_entity_poly.pdbx_strand_id
1 'polypeptide(L)'
;MSPGTAGGYGSNMQTLASASFRVRKKSPSSIAIGRVSPVDHGYHHTGKSMSSCRLNKLNTPCASCPWRLDATAADIPNFDLELAENLAATCPDERGMGPDFFATIFACHQSKVDEEFACAGWLAMVGSAHPRVRMAVSEGRVDVKALKPGKDWPKLHETYGDVLKKLRATTPGNDPSETDGEQSDG
;
A
#
# COMPACT_ATOMS: atom_id res chain seq x y z
N MET A 1 -33.91 -41.49 -27.13
CA MET A 1 -33.67 -40.67 -28.34
C MET A 1 -32.78 -39.51 -27.93
N SER A 2 -31.57 -39.50 -28.48
CA SER A 2 -30.49 -38.54 -28.24
C SER A 2 -30.76 -37.20 -28.98
N PRO A 3 -29.78 -36.30 -29.17
CA PRO A 3 -29.67 -35.02 -28.46
C PRO A 3 -29.75 -33.80 -29.40
N GLY A 4 -29.80 -32.59 -28.85
CA GLY A 4 -29.65 -31.34 -29.60
C GLY A 4 -28.30 -30.69 -29.35
N THR A 5 -27.38 -30.81 -30.30
CA THR A 5 -26.06 -30.14 -30.37
C THR A 5 -26.01 -29.30 -31.63
N ALA A 6 -25.51 -28.06 -31.54
CA ALA A 6 -24.79 -27.24 -32.56
C ALA A 6 -25.02 -25.75 -32.21
N GLY A 7 -24.09 -24.80 -32.34
CA GLY A 7 -22.74 -24.72 -32.91
C GLY A 7 -22.44 -23.21 -32.96
N GLY A 8 -21.31 -22.74 -32.43
CA GLY A 8 -20.14 -22.44 -33.25
C GLY A 8 -20.10 -20.94 -33.63
N TYR A 9 -19.62 -20.09 -32.72
CA TYR A 9 -19.25 -18.71 -33.05
C TYR A 9 -17.84 -18.66 -33.65
N GLY A 10 -17.73 -17.90 -34.73
CA GLY A 10 -16.62 -17.90 -35.68
C GLY A 10 -15.36 -17.16 -35.25
N SER A 11 -14.32 -17.51 -36.00
CA SER A 11 -12.96 -16.99 -36.05
C SER A 11 -12.83 -15.46 -36.17
N ASN A 12 -11.84 -14.88 -35.49
CA ASN A 12 -10.80 -14.05 -36.12
C ASN A 12 -9.78 -13.56 -35.07
N MET A 13 -8.59 -14.16 -35.03
CA MET A 13 -7.41 -13.50 -34.45
C MET A 13 -6.46 -13.16 -35.59
N GLN A 14 -6.45 -11.88 -35.95
CA GLN A 14 -5.47 -11.29 -36.86
C GLN A 14 -4.21 -10.93 -36.09
N THR A 15 -3.10 -11.38 -36.66
CA THR A 15 -1.70 -11.05 -36.43
C THR A 15 -1.42 -9.55 -36.62
N LEU A 16 -0.73 -8.90 -35.68
CA LEU A 16 0.21 -7.78 -35.91
C LEU A 16 1.21 -7.75 -34.73
N ALA A 17 2.47 -8.16 -34.95
CA ALA A 17 3.60 -7.37 -35.46
C ALA A 17 4.39 -6.67 -34.34
N SER A 18 5.59 -7.22 -34.12
CA SER A 18 6.65 -6.74 -33.24
C SER A 18 7.08 -5.30 -33.57
N ALA A 19 7.25 -4.47 -32.53
CA ALA A 19 7.93 -3.18 -32.64
C ALA A 19 9.20 -3.17 -31.80
N SER A 20 10.34 -3.22 -32.49
CA SER A 20 11.69 -3.11 -31.93
C SER A 20 11.95 -1.68 -31.42
N PHE A 21 12.25 -1.55 -30.13
CA PHE A 21 12.63 -0.28 -29.52
C PHE A 21 14.13 0.02 -29.78
N ARG A 22 14.41 1.09 -30.53
CA ARG A 22 15.78 1.53 -30.85
C ARG A 22 16.38 2.31 -29.67
N VAL A 23 17.53 1.83 -29.19
CA VAL A 23 18.44 2.55 -28.28
C VAL A 23 18.97 3.81 -28.95
N ARG A 24 18.69 4.99 -28.39
CA ARG A 24 19.38 6.25 -28.74
C ARG A 24 20.58 6.45 -27.82
N LYS A 25 21.78 6.26 -28.38
CA LYS A 25 23.06 6.71 -27.79
C LYS A 25 23.14 8.23 -27.86
N LYS A 26 23.43 8.90 -26.76
CA LYS A 26 23.83 10.32 -26.73
C LYS A 26 25.30 10.38 -26.32
N SER A 27 26.16 10.89 -27.20
CA SER A 27 27.59 11.08 -26.96
C SER A 27 27.84 12.36 -26.14
N PRO A 28 29.02 12.49 -25.51
CA PRO A 28 29.31 13.54 -24.54
C PRO A 28 29.86 14.79 -25.22
N SER A 29 29.64 15.96 -24.64
CA SER A 29 30.40 17.14 -25.00
C SER A 29 30.59 18.06 -23.80
N SER A 30 31.87 18.21 -23.46
CA SER A 30 32.52 19.45 -23.05
C SER A 30 32.39 19.88 -21.58
N ILE A 31 33.42 19.46 -20.84
CA ILE A 31 33.95 20.11 -19.64
C ILE A 31 34.36 21.55 -20.01
N ALA A 32 33.79 22.53 -19.32
CA ALA A 32 34.29 23.90 -19.27
C ALA A 32 34.68 24.21 -17.83
N ILE A 33 35.99 24.32 -17.59
CA ILE A 33 36.59 24.77 -16.33
C ILE A 33 36.48 26.30 -16.33
N GLY A 34 35.65 26.85 -15.46
CA GLY A 34 35.41 28.28 -15.33
C GLY A 34 35.52 28.74 -13.87
N ARG A 35 36.69 29.32 -13.56
CA ARG A 35 37.06 30.27 -12.50
C ARG A 35 36.14 30.45 -11.28
N VAL A 36 36.75 30.21 -10.12
CA VAL A 36 36.29 30.63 -8.79
C VAL A 36 36.42 32.16 -8.62
N SER A 37 35.42 32.80 -8.04
CA SER A 37 35.52 34.13 -7.41
C SER A 37 34.59 34.18 -6.19
N PRO A 38 34.90 35.00 -5.17
CA PRO A 38 34.47 34.77 -3.79
C PRO A 38 33.14 35.45 -3.43
N VAL A 39 32.46 34.77 -2.49
CA VAL A 39 31.40 35.20 -1.56
C VAL A 39 30.79 36.60 -1.74
N ASP A 40 29.47 36.60 -1.95
CA ASP A 40 28.60 37.64 -1.42
C ASP A 40 27.34 37.03 -0.77
N HIS A 41 26.99 37.60 0.38
CA HIS A 41 25.89 37.18 1.25
C HIS A 41 24.54 37.58 0.64
N GLY A 42 23.64 36.62 0.45
CA GLY A 42 22.27 36.92 0.04
C GLY A 42 21.55 35.75 -0.61
N TYR A 43 21.46 34.60 0.09
CA TYR A 43 20.70 33.46 -0.42
C TYR A 43 19.20 33.64 -0.12
N HIS A 44 18.52 34.43 -0.96
CA HIS A 44 17.09 34.24 -1.15
C HIS A 44 16.90 32.90 -1.87
N HIS A 45 16.69 31.83 -1.10
CA HIS A 45 16.21 30.57 -1.64
C HIS A 45 14.79 30.79 -2.19
N THR A 46 14.67 31.12 -3.47
CA THR A 46 13.50 30.71 -4.25
C THR A 46 13.61 29.21 -4.47
N GLY A 47 13.43 28.46 -3.39
CA GLY A 47 13.48 27.01 -3.35
C GLY A 47 12.36 26.46 -4.21
N LYS A 48 12.70 26.13 -5.45
CA LYS A 48 11.91 25.24 -6.29
C LYS A 48 11.77 23.93 -5.52
N SER A 49 10.56 23.68 -5.02
CA SER A 49 10.18 22.57 -4.14
C SER A 49 10.80 21.25 -4.59
N MET A 50 11.69 20.67 -3.79
CA MET A 50 12.05 19.26 -3.86
C MET A 50 10.85 18.43 -3.37
N SER A 51 9.81 18.33 -4.22
CA SER A 51 8.57 17.58 -3.96
C SER A 51 8.68 16.07 -4.16
N SER A 52 9.88 15.48 -4.16
CA SER A 52 10.07 14.03 -4.29
C SER A 52 10.94 13.56 -3.12
N CYS A 53 10.48 12.87 -2.08
CA CYS A 53 9.49 11.80 -2.05
C CYS A 53 8.84 11.80 -0.65
N ARG A 54 7.85 12.66 -0.41
CA ARG A 54 7.05 12.51 0.81
C ARG A 54 6.32 11.17 0.71
N LEU A 55 6.31 10.41 1.80
CA LEU A 55 5.44 9.24 1.90
C LEU A 55 4.00 9.78 1.94
N ASN A 56 3.34 9.76 0.79
CA ASN A 56 1.97 10.26 0.68
C ASN A 56 1.08 9.48 1.64
N LYS A 57 0.14 10.19 2.28
CA LYS A 57 -0.82 9.62 3.22
C LYS A 57 -2.02 10.54 3.35
N LEU A 58 -3.11 10.01 3.88
CA LEU A 58 -4.21 10.84 4.38
C LEU A 58 -3.85 11.48 5.73
N ASN A 59 -4.55 12.57 6.04
CA ASN A 59 -4.42 13.26 7.33
C ASN A 59 -5.17 12.58 8.46
N THR A 60 -6.13 11.71 8.15
CA THR A 60 -6.95 10.95 9.11
C THR A 60 -7.39 9.63 8.46
N PRO A 61 -7.67 8.57 9.23
CA PRO A 61 -8.32 7.37 8.73
C PRO A 61 -9.63 7.72 8.01
N CYS A 62 -9.83 7.14 6.83
CA CYS A 62 -11.05 7.28 6.06
C CYS A 62 -12.24 6.56 6.74
N ALA A 63 -13.46 6.82 6.24
CA ALA A 63 -14.70 6.30 6.84
C ALA A 63 -14.69 4.77 7.02
N SER A 64 -14.30 4.03 5.99
CA SER A 64 -14.21 2.56 6.00
C SER A 64 -12.81 2.02 6.28
N CYS A 65 -11.96 2.77 6.98
CA CYS A 65 -10.59 2.33 7.25
C CYS A 65 -10.59 1.04 8.10
N PRO A 66 -9.89 -0.04 7.70
CA PRO A 66 -9.89 -1.30 8.44
C PRO A 66 -9.33 -1.16 9.86
N TRP A 67 -8.51 -0.14 10.12
CA TRP A 67 -7.95 0.14 11.45
C TRP A 67 -8.96 0.70 12.44
N ARG A 68 -10.12 1.21 12.00
CA ARG A 68 -11.12 1.77 12.91
C ARG A 68 -11.89 0.69 13.65
N LEU A 69 -12.21 0.91 14.92
CA LEU A 69 -13.03 -0.04 15.70
C LEU A 69 -14.47 -0.16 15.17
N ASP A 70 -14.98 0.89 14.53
CA ASP A 70 -16.37 1.01 14.07
C ASP A 70 -16.56 0.68 12.57
N ALA A 71 -15.53 0.18 11.90
CA ALA A 71 -15.59 -0.28 10.50
C ALA A 71 -15.42 -1.79 10.41
N THR A 72 -16.20 -2.44 9.56
CA THR A 72 -16.26 -3.88 9.32
C THR A 72 -15.74 -4.24 7.92
N ALA A 73 -15.60 -5.55 7.63
CA ALA A 73 -15.26 -6.00 6.28
C ALA A 73 -16.29 -5.54 5.23
N ALA A 74 -17.58 -5.49 5.59
CA ALA A 74 -18.66 -5.05 4.70
C ALA A 74 -18.57 -3.56 4.31
N ASP A 75 -17.88 -2.72 5.09
CA ASP A 75 -17.70 -1.30 4.80
C ASP A 75 -16.59 -1.03 3.77
N ILE A 76 -15.73 -2.03 3.51
CA ILE A 76 -14.55 -1.89 2.65
C ILE A 76 -14.93 -2.27 1.20
N PRO A 77 -14.85 -1.33 0.24
CA PRO A 77 -15.16 -1.64 -1.15
C PRO A 77 -14.20 -2.70 -1.70
N ASN A 78 -14.76 -3.70 -2.39
CA ASN A 78 -14.00 -4.81 -2.98
C ASN A 78 -13.10 -5.53 -1.97
N PHE A 79 -13.61 -5.73 -0.74
CA PHE A 79 -12.86 -6.41 0.31
C PHE A 79 -12.43 -7.81 -0.10
N ASP A 80 -11.16 -8.12 0.15
CA ASP A 80 -10.54 -9.42 -0.07
C ASP A 80 -9.81 -9.80 1.24
N LEU A 81 -10.22 -10.93 1.82
CA LEU A 81 -9.67 -11.40 3.09
C LEU A 81 -8.22 -11.88 2.93
N GLU A 82 -7.89 -12.55 1.83
CA GLU A 82 -6.53 -13.04 1.57
C GLU A 82 -5.57 -11.86 1.42
N LEU A 83 -5.98 -10.81 0.70
CA LEU A 83 -5.21 -9.58 0.61
C LEU A 83 -5.00 -8.94 1.99
N ALA A 84 -6.06 -8.89 2.81
CA ALA A 84 -5.95 -8.36 4.18
C ALA A 84 -4.95 -9.18 5.00
N GLU A 85 -4.98 -10.51 4.93
CA GLU A 85 -4.04 -11.37 5.64
C GLU A 85 -2.59 -11.16 5.17
N ASN A 86 -2.37 -11.03 3.86
CA ASN A 86 -1.06 -10.76 3.28
C ASN A 86 -0.43 -9.43 3.76
N LEU A 87 -1.25 -8.42 4.08
CA LEU A 87 -0.77 -7.16 4.63
C LEU A 87 -0.14 -7.29 6.04
N ALA A 88 -0.30 -8.42 6.73
CA ALA A 88 0.37 -8.68 8.00
C ALA A 88 1.91 -8.59 7.88
N ALA A 89 2.47 -8.92 6.72
CA ALA A 89 3.91 -8.81 6.44
C ALA A 89 4.44 -7.36 6.46
N THR A 90 3.56 -6.36 6.51
CA THR A 90 3.91 -4.93 6.62
C THR A 90 3.76 -4.39 8.05
N CYS A 91 3.33 -5.24 8.98
CA CYS A 91 3.04 -4.88 10.37
C CYS A 91 4.03 -5.56 11.33
N PRO A 92 4.09 -5.09 12.59
CA PRO A 92 4.84 -5.79 13.63
C PRO A 92 4.27 -7.17 13.91
N ASP A 93 5.16 -8.09 14.28
CA ASP A 93 4.77 -9.40 14.82
C ASP A 93 4.23 -9.29 16.25
N GLU A 94 3.84 -10.42 16.84
CA GLU A 94 3.32 -10.51 18.21
C GLU A 94 4.31 -10.05 19.29
N ARG A 95 5.61 -9.97 18.96
CA ARG A 95 6.66 -9.47 19.85
C ARG A 95 6.86 -7.97 19.71
N GLY A 96 6.08 -7.30 18.85
CA GLY A 96 6.23 -5.90 18.50
C GLY A 96 7.42 -5.62 17.58
N MET A 97 8.05 -6.66 17.02
CA MET A 97 9.16 -6.50 16.10
C MET A 97 8.61 -6.12 14.73
N GLY A 98 9.07 -4.97 14.21
CA GLY A 98 8.69 -4.49 12.88
C GLY A 98 9.05 -5.48 11.76
N PRO A 99 8.47 -5.31 10.58
CA PRO A 99 8.68 -6.21 9.44
C PRO A 99 10.11 -6.12 8.90
N ASP A 100 10.41 -6.99 7.91
CA ASP A 100 11.67 -6.97 7.19
C ASP A 100 11.99 -5.58 6.59
N PHE A 101 13.28 -5.28 6.42
CA PHE A 101 13.73 -3.99 5.90
C PHE A 101 13.13 -3.66 4.51
N PHE A 102 12.94 -4.67 3.66
CA PHE A 102 12.40 -4.54 2.31
C PHE A 102 10.88 -4.67 2.24
N ALA A 103 10.19 -4.82 3.37
CA ALA A 103 8.74 -4.87 3.39
C ALA A 103 8.12 -3.63 2.73
N THR A 104 6.98 -3.86 2.09
CA THR A 104 6.18 -2.80 1.48
C THR A 104 5.49 -1.98 2.57
N ILE A 105 5.13 -0.74 2.22
CA ILE A 105 4.33 0.11 3.10
C ILE A 105 2.88 -0.39 3.06
N PHE A 106 2.20 -0.38 4.21
CA PHE A 106 0.77 -0.68 4.25
C PHE A 106 -0.01 0.38 3.47
N ALA A 107 -0.48 0.00 2.28
CA ALA A 107 -1.26 0.88 1.41
C ALA A 107 -2.64 1.17 2.01
N CYS A 108 -3.14 2.37 1.81
CA CYS A 108 -4.53 2.69 2.12
C CYS A 108 -5.47 1.96 1.17
N HIS A 109 -6.58 1.41 1.65
CA HIS A 109 -7.55 0.74 0.77
C HIS A 109 -8.26 1.70 -0.21
N GLN A 110 -8.08 3.01 -0.05
CA GLN A 110 -8.55 4.02 -0.99
C GLN A 110 -7.52 4.37 -2.09
N SER A 111 -6.30 3.84 -2.01
CA SER A 111 -5.35 4.03 -3.10
C SER A 111 -5.71 3.16 -4.30
N LYS A 112 -5.29 3.61 -5.48
CA LYS A 112 -5.36 2.80 -6.69
C LYS A 112 -4.09 1.97 -6.82
N VAL A 113 -4.21 0.88 -7.56
CA VAL A 113 -3.04 0.09 -8.00
C VAL A 113 -2.07 1.00 -8.74
N ASP A 114 -0.78 0.89 -8.42
CA ASP A 114 0.34 1.69 -8.92
C ASP A 114 0.35 3.17 -8.48
N GLU A 115 -0.62 3.58 -7.65
CA GLU A 115 -0.70 4.92 -7.05
C GLU A 115 -0.88 4.83 -5.51
N GLU A 116 -0.19 3.86 -4.88
CA GLU A 116 -0.35 3.58 -3.46
C GLU A 116 0.19 4.71 -2.57
N PHE A 117 -0.58 4.98 -1.51
CA PHE A 117 -0.16 5.88 -0.44
C PHE A 117 -0.39 5.20 0.91
N ALA A 118 0.35 5.63 1.92
CA ALA A 118 0.35 4.99 3.23
C ALA A 118 -1.00 5.18 3.96
N CYS A 119 -1.48 4.11 4.58
CA CYS A 119 -2.66 4.14 5.42
C CYS A 119 -2.41 4.99 6.68
N ALA A 120 -3.28 5.98 6.93
CA ALA A 120 -3.16 6.88 8.08
C ALA A 120 -3.35 6.15 9.43
N GLY A 121 -4.28 5.18 9.48
CA GLY A 121 -4.52 4.37 10.69
C GLY A 121 -3.32 3.49 11.03
N TRP A 122 -2.82 2.74 10.05
CA TRP A 122 -1.59 1.94 10.19
C TRP A 122 -0.40 2.79 10.64
N LEU A 123 -0.18 3.93 9.97
CA LEU A 123 0.97 4.78 10.26
C LEU A 123 0.93 5.30 11.71
N ALA A 124 -0.26 5.66 12.19
CA ALA A 124 -0.46 6.18 13.53
C ALA A 124 -0.36 5.13 14.64
N MET A 125 -0.72 3.87 14.36
CA MET A 125 -0.75 2.82 15.38
C MET A 125 0.53 2.01 15.43
N VAL A 126 1.05 1.60 14.27
CA VAL A 126 2.20 0.68 14.19
C VAL A 126 3.30 1.14 13.24
N GLY A 127 3.11 2.24 12.53
CA GLY A 127 4.05 2.73 11.53
C GLY A 127 5.46 2.98 12.06
N SER A 128 5.62 3.34 13.34
CA SER A 128 6.93 3.56 13.97
C SER A 128 7.81 2.32 14.02
N ALA A 129 7.25 1.12 13.95
CA ALA A 129 8.01 -0.12 13.92
C ALA A 129 8.57 -0.43 12.51
N HIS A 130 7.96 0.12 11.45
CA HIS A 130 8.37 -0.16 10.08
C HIS A 130 9.71 0.53 9.73
N PRO A 131 10.76 -0.20 9.29
CA PRO A 131 12.09 0.36 9.01
C PRO A 131 12.06 1.56 8.03
N ARG A 132 11.34 1.41 6.91
CA ARG A 132 11.19 2.49 5.91
C ARG A 132 10.48 3.75 6.45
N VAL A 133 9.54 3.61 7.39
CA VAL A 133 8.88 4.76 8.04
C VAL A 133 9.85 5.46 8.97
N ARG A 134 10.61 4.73 9.79
CA ARG A 134 11.65 5.30 10.66
C ARG A 134 12.66 6.13 9.87
N MET A 135 13.13 5.59 8.74
CA MET A 135 14.03 6.31 7.82
C MET A 135 13.35 7.54 7.20
N ALA A 136 12.08 7.43 6.79
CA ALA A 136 11.33 8.58 6.26
C ALA A 136 11.13 9.69 7.29
N VAL A 137 10.98 9.35 8.57
CA VAL A 137 10.89 10.32 9.68
C VAL A 137 12.24 10.99 9.92
N SER A 138 13.34 10.22 9.97
CA SER A 138 14.68 10.80 10.15
C SER A 138 15.08 11.74 9.02
N GLU A 139 14.58 11.50 7.82
CA GLU A 139 14.81 12.33 6.64
C GLU A 139 13.79 13.48 6.49
N GLY A 140 12.86 13.63 7.44
CA GLY A 140 11.82 14.68 7.40
C GLY A 140 10.77 14.51 6.28
N ARG A 141 10.71 13.32 5.66
CA ARG A 141 9.71 12.95 4.64
C ARG A 141 8.36 12.57 5.24
N VAL A 142 8.34 12.24 6.55
CA VAL A 142 7.14 11.98 7.35
C VAL A 142 7.24 12.80 8.64
N ASP A 143 6.19 13.54 8.98
CA ASP A 143 6.08 14.22 10.28
C ASP A 143 5.88 13.16 11.38
N VAL A 144 6.68 13.23 12.45
CA VAL A 144 6.55 12.36 13.63
C VAL A 144 5.14 12.38 14.25
N LYS A 145 4.41 13.49 14.10
CA LYS A 145 3.00 13.61 14.54
C LYS A 145 2.07 12.65 13.80
N ALA A 146 2.45 12.19 12.61
CA ALA A 146 1.69 11.20 11.86
C ALA A 146 1.76 9.78 12.46
N LEU A 147 2.70 9.54 13.38
CA LEU A 147 2.86 8.26 14.09
C LEU A 147 2.04 8.21 15.39
N LYS A 148 1.04 9.09 15.53
CA LYS A 148 0.11 9.13 16.65
C LYS A 148 -1.29 9.45 16.16
N PRO A 149 -2.34 8.87 16.75
CA PRO A 149 -3.70 9.30 16.48
C PRO A 149 -3.90 10.78 16.79
N GLY A 150 -4.69 11.47 15.97
CA GLY A 150 -5.14 12.83 16.26
C GLY A 150 -6.21 12.86 17.36
N LYS A 151 -6.40 14.03 17.98
CA LYS A 151 -7.34 14.24 19.09
C LYS A 151 -8.78 13.79 18.76
N ASP A 152 -9.23 14.09 17.54
CA ASP A 152 -10.62 13.87 17.10
C ASP A 152 -10.72 12.69 16.11
N TRP A 153 -9.74 11.80 16.10
CA TRP A 153 -9.76 10.61 15.24
C TRP A 153 -10.74 9.55 15.78
N PRO A 154 -11.29 8.70 14.89
CA PRO A 154 -12.01 7.50 15.33
C PRO A 154 -11.08 6.60 16.17
N LYS A 155 -11.67 5.81 17.07
CA LYS A 155 -10.91 4.80 17.83
C LYS A 155 -10.32 3.77 16.87
N LEU A 156 -9.05 3.42 17.08
CA LEU A 156 -8.32 2.48 16.25
C LEU A 156 -7.93 1.22 17.03
N HIS A 157 -7.72 0.12 16.33
CA HIS A 157 -7.09 -1.08 16.86
C HIS A 157 -5.60 -0.82 17.15
N GLU A 158 -5.09 -1.43 18.22
CA GLU A 158 -3.68 -1.30 18.63
C GLU A 158 -2.76 -2.19 17.80
N THR A 159 -3.23 -3.38 17.43
CA THR A 159 -2.45 -4.35 16.65
C THR A 159 -3.15 -4.69 15.34
N TYR A 160 -2.36 -5.12 14.35
CA TYR A 160 -2.94 -5.63 13.11
C TYR A 160 -3.64 -6.99 13.32
N GLY A 161 -3.22 -7.77 14.31
CA GLY A 161 -3.92 -9.00 14.71
C GLY A 161 -5.37 -8.74 15.12
N ASP A 162 -5.63 -7.65 15.86
CA ASP A 162 -6.99 -7.26 16.23
C ASP A 162 -7.82 -6.81 15.03
N VAL A 163 -7.18 -6.10 14.09
CA VAL A 163 -7.80 -5.73 12.81
C VAL A 163 -8.22 -6.99 12.05
N LEU A 164 -7.32 -7.95 11.86
CA LEU A 164 -7.60 -9.20 11.16
C LEU A 164 -8.68 -10.03 11.86
N LYS A 165 -8.63 -10.13 13.18
CA LYS A 165 -9.66 -10.83 13.96
C LYS A 165 -11.05 -10.24 13.69
N LYS A 166 -11.18 -8.91 13.72
CA LYS A 166 -12.43 -8.23 13.41
C LYS A 166 -12.84 -8.45 11.96
N LEU A 167 -11.92 -8.31 11.00
CA LEU A 167 -12.24 -8.49 9.58
C LEU A 167 -12.75 -9.90 9.32
N ARG A 168 -12.05 -10.94 9.79
CA ARG A 168 -12.49 -12.35 9.70
C ARG A 168 -13.88 -12.59 10.29
N ALA A 169 -14.17 -11.98 11.44
CA ALA A 169 -15.46 -12.11 12.12
C ALA A 169 -16.61 -11.34 11.43
N THR A 170 -16.28 -10.42 10.52
CA THR A 170 -17.27 -9.56 9.84
C THR A 170 -17.30 -9.79 8.33
N THR A 171 -16.48 -10.70 7.81
CA THR A 171 -16.54 -11.16 6.42
C THR A 171 -17.83 -11.93 6.19
N PRO A 172 -18.69 -11.50 5.25
CA PRO A 172 -19.90 -12.25 4.91
C PRO A 172 -19.57 -13.68 4.44
N GLY A 173 -20.29 -14.68 4.96
CA GLY A 173 -20.11 -16.09 4.59
C GLY A 173 -19.05 -16.86 5.38
N ASN A 174 -18.39 -16.25 6.37
CA ASN A 174 -17.49 -16.93 7.30
C ASN A 174 -18.21 -17.40 8.57
N ASP A 175 -19.39 -18.02 8.41
CA ASP A 175 -20.10 -18.67 9.51
C ASP A 175 -19.38 -19.98 9.88
N PRO A 176 -18.95 -20.20 11.14
CA PRO A 176 -18.26 -21.42 11.54
C PRO A 176 -19.13 -22.69 11.53
N SER A 177 -20.36 -22.62 11.02
CA SER A 177 -21.35 -23.70 11.10
C SER A 177 -21.37 -24.67 9.91
N GLU A 178 -20.55 -24.46 8.87
CA GLU A 178 -20.45 -25.39 7.72
C GLU A 178 -19.06 -26.03 7.64
N THR A 179 -18.67 -26.77 8.68
CA THR A 179 -17.73 -27.87 8.51
C THR A 179 -18.54 -29.16 8.35
N ASP A 180 -19.08 -29.37 7.15
CA ASP A 180 -19.56 -30.70 6.77
C ASP A 180 -18.36 -31.61 6.62
N GLY A 181 -18.28 -32.57 7.54
CA GLY A 181 -17.30 -33.64 7.46
C GLY A 181 -17.56 -34.51 6.24
N GLU A 182 -16.50 -34.90 5.56
CA GLU A 182 -16.48 -36.16 4.82
C GLU A 182 -15.06 -36.72 4.97
N GLN A 183 -14.92 -37.56 5.99
CA GLN A 183 -13.80 -38.47 6.16
C GLN A 183 -14.18 -39.74 5.42
N SER A 184 -13.72 -39.90 4.18
CA SER A 184 -13.87 -41.16 3.44
C SER A 184 -12.53 -41.89 3.40
N ASP A 185 -12.41 -42.89 4.27
CA ASP A 185 -11.45 -43.99 4.12
C ASP A 185 -11.67 -44.71 2.78
N GLY A 186 -10.57 -45.05 2.12
CA GLY A 186 -10.50 -45.91 0.94
C GLY A 186 -9.10 -46.43 0.72
#